data_AF-A0A3B1BBF7-F1
#
_entry.id   AF-A0A3B1BBF7-F1
#
_cell.length_a   1.000
_cell.length_b   1.000
_cell.length_c   1.000
_cell.angle_alpha   90.00
_cell.angle_beta   90.00
_cell.angle_gamma   90.00
#
_symmetry.space_group_name_H-M   'P 1'
#
loop_
_entity.id
_entity.type
_entity.pdbx_description
1 polymer ?
#
loop_
_entity_poly.entity_id
_entity_poly.type
_entity_poly.pdbx_seq_one_letter_code
_entity_poly.pdbx_strand_id
1 'polypeptide(L)'
;DVLNAELSNSNNNSWEIFANNIYRRSRKLWLMGMLGYKSVSANGYSLGDALYDGGRSKVYIEPGISWFFSKAMYATGRVRYSKIDDRQDAFSAKDAAYNVFNIDLGLVYSF
;
A
#
# COMPACT_ATOMS: atom_id res chain seq x y z
N ASP A 1 -0.16 -18.11 -2.74
CA ASP A 1 1.00 -17.62 -3.49
C ASP A 1 0.95 -16.19 -4.01
N VAL A 2 -0.23 -15.55 -4.16
CA VAL A 2 -0.31 -14.13 -4.56
C VAL A 2 0.24 -13.18 -3.47
N LEU A 3 -0.07 -13.44 -2.19
CA LEU A 3 0.41 -12.63 -1.07
C LEU A 3 1.94 -12.65 -0.88
N ASN A 4 2.60 -13.78 -1.19
CA ASN A 4 4.07 -13.87 -1.12
C ASN A 4 4.74 -13.09 -2.25
N ALA A 5 4.08 -12.97 -3.40
CA ALA A 5 4.56 -12.12 -4.48
C ALA A 5 4.47 -10.63 -4.09
N GLU A 6 3.44 -10.19 -3.36
CA GLU A 6 3.28 -8.78 -2.96
C GLU A 6 4.40 -8.23 -2.05
N LEU A 7 5.05 -9.12 -1.28
CA LEU A 7 6.11 -8.77 -0.31
C LEU A 7 7.52 -9.20 -0.76
N SER A 8 7.63 -10.00 -1.83
CA SER A 8 8.91 -10.51 -2.31
C SER A 8 9.75 -9.41 -2.93
N ASN A 9 10.74 -8.92 -2.17
CA ASN A 9 11.82 -8.06 -2.64
C ASN A 9 13.14 -8.76 -2.29
N SER A 10 13.78 -9.41 -3.27
CA SER A 10 15.02 -10.19 -3.06
C SER A 10 16.19 -9.32 -2.60
N ASN A 11 16.21 -8.02 -2.97
CA ASN A 11 17.37 -7.12 -2.78
C ASN A 11 17.02 -5.77 -2.13
N ASN A 12 15.85 -5.65 -1.50
CA ASN A 12 15.40 -4.46 -0.77
C ASN A 12 15.46 -3.12 -1.53
N ASN A 13 15.43 -3.13 -2.87
CA ASN A 13 15.48 -1.92 -3.69
C ASN A 13 14.07 -1.35 -3.90
N SER A 14 13.49 -0.79 -2.84
CA SER A 14 12.19 -0.14 -2.92
C SER A 14 12.21 1.26 -2.32
N TRP A 15 11.45 2.16 -2.91
CA TRP A 15 11.21 3.48 -2.36
C TRP A 15 9.71 3.76 -2.36
N GLU A 16 9.28 4.56 -1.38
CA GLU A 16 7.88 4.92 -1.20
C GLU A 16 7.80 6.38 -0.80
N ILE A 17 6.92 7.12 -1.48
CA ILE A 17 6.56 8.49 -1.14
C ILE A 17 5.07 8.51 -0.88
N PHE A 18 4.68 9.10 0.24
CA PHE A 18 3.28 9.26 0.59
C PHE A 18 3.03 10.62 1.24
N ALA A 19 1.84 11.14 0.99
CA ALA A 19 1.29 12.31 1.64
C ALA A 19 0.16 11.85 2.56
N ASN A 20 0.33 12.04 3.86
CA ASN A 20 -0.67 11.71 4.86
C ASN A 20 -1.26 13.01 5.44
N ASN A 21 -2.58 13.13 5.38
CA ASN A 21 -3.32 14.28 5.86
C ASN A 21 -4.29 13.85 6.96
N ILE A 22 -4.29 14.60 8.06
CA ILE A 22 -5.21 14.41 9.17
C ILE A 22 -5.97 15.71 9.37
N TYR A 23 -7.28 15.67 9.14
CA TYR A 23 -8.18 16.78 9.38
C TYR A 23 -9.06 16.50 10.59
N ARG A 24 -8.83 17.26 11.66
CA ARG A 24 -9.62 17.17 12.90
C ARG A 24 -10.88 17.99 12.76
N ARG A 25 -11.97 17.36 12.31
CA ARG A 25 -13.27 18.03 12.21
C ARG A 25 -13.84 18.41 13.59
N SER A 26 -13.65 17.54 14.59
CA SER A 26 -14.04 17.80 15.98
C SER A 26 -13.18 17.00 16.97
N ARG A 27 -13.44 17.17 18.28
CA ARG A 27 -12.84 16.32 19.33
C ARG A 27 -13.23 14.85 19.21
N LYS A 28 -14.35 14.54 18.54
CA LYS A 28 -14.88 13.18 18.40
C LYS A 28 -14.64 12.57 17.03
N LEU A 29 -14.33 13.37 16.02
CA LEU A 29 -14.28 12.92 14.63
C LEU A 29 -13.06 13.47 13.91
N TRP A 30 -12.17 12.57 13.50
CA TRP A 30 -11.01 12.87 12.69
C TRP A 30 -11.16 12.21 11.33
N LEU A 31 -10.88 12.97 10.27
CA LEU A 31 -10.79 12.47 8.92
C LEU A 31 -9.32 12.30 8.56
N MET A 32 -8.99 11.20 7.90
CA MET A 32 -7.65 10.86 7.48
C MET A 32 -7.67 10.62 5.98
N GLY A 33 -6.58 10.96 5.32
CA GLY A 33 -6.41 10.72 3.90
C GLY A 33 -4.95 10.50 3.61
N MET A 34 -4.63 9.38 2.99
CA MET A 34 -3.28 9.09 2.52
C MET A 34 -3.28 8.87 1.02
N LEU A 35 -2.30 9.46 0.34
CA LEU A 35 -2.00 9.22 -1.06
C LEU A 35 -0.56 8.75 -1.12
N GLY A 36 -0.26 7.71 -1.89
CA GLY A 36 1.10 7.23 -1.98
C GLY A 36 1.44 6.58 -3.30
N TYR A 37 2.74 6.59 -3.56
CA TYR A 37 3.37 5.89 -4.65
C TYR A 37 4.53 5.06 -4.09
N LYS A 38 4.56 3.78 -4.42
CA LYS A 38 5.63 2.86 -4.09
C LYS A 38 6.20 2.26 -5.37
N SER A 39 7.51 2.23 -5.47
CA SER A 39 8.22 1.53 -6.53
C SER A 39 9.14 0.49 -5.90
N VAL A 40 9.17 -0.68 -6.50
CA VAL A 40 10.09 -1.76 -6.18
C VAL A 40 10.85 -2.05 -7.46
N SER A 41 12.14 -1.77 -7.49
CA SER A 41 12.98 -2.15 -8.63
C SER A 41 13.19 -3.66 -8.60
N ALA A 42 13.13 -4.31 -9.76
CA ALA A 42 13.47 -5.71 -9.85
C ALA A 42 14.97 -5.92 -9.69
N ASN A 43 15.35 -7.07 -9.14
CA ASN A 43 16.70 -7.63 -9.20
C ASN A 43 16.60 -9.13 -8.93
N GLY A 44 16.14 -9.89 -9.93
CA GLY A 44 16.15 -11.34 -9.89
C GLY A 44 17.47 -11.89 -10.42
N TYR A 45 18.35 -12.41 -9.55
CA TYR A 45 19.44 -13.30 -9.94
C TYR A 45 19.03 -14.75 -9.61
N SER A 46 18.35 -15.39 -10.55
CA SER A 46 18.28 -16.85 -10.61
C SER A 46 19.38 -17.29 -11.58
N LEU A 47 20.32 -18.13 -11.12
CA LEU A 47 21.41 -18.67 -11.93
C LEU A 47 20.81 -19.47 -13.10
N GLY A 48 20.73 -18.85 -14.28
CA GLY A 48 20.28 -19.47 -15.52
C GLY A 48 19.02 -18.91 -16.16
N ASP A 49 18.29 -17.99 -15.51
CA ASP A 49 17.11 -17.35 -16.09
C ASP A 49 17.44 -16.02 -16.78
N ALA A 50 16.67 -15.67 -17.82
CA ALA A 50 16.72 -14.37 -18.48
C ALA A 50 16.47 -13.25 -17.45
N LEU A 51 17.21 -12.14 -17.57
CA LEU A 51 17.11 -10.98 -16.68
C LEU A 51 15.66 -10.53 -16.52
N TYR A 52 15.06 -10.78 -15.35
CA TYR A 52 13.77 -10.19 -14.99
C TYR A 52 14.03 -8.84 -14.32
N ASP A 53 13.99 -7.76 -15.11
CA ASP A 53 14.19 -6.36 -14.68
C ASP A 53 12.86 -5.57 -14.63
N GLY A 54 11.73 -6.25 -14.73
CA GLY A 54 10.42 -5.64 -14.57
C GLY A 54 10.16 -5.29 -13.11
N GLY A 55 10.47 -4.06 -12.71
CA GLY A 55 10.07 -3.55 -11.39
C GLY A 55 8.54 -3.53 -11.23
N ARG A 56 8.09 -3.27 -9.99
CA ARG A 56 6.68 -3.10 -9.65
C ARG A 56 6.41 -1.69 -9.18
N SER A 57 5.31 -1.10 -9.59
CA SER A 57 4.85 0.18 -9.05
C SER A 57 3.43 0.05 -8.49
N LYS A 58 3.14 0.87 -7.49
CA LYS A 58 1.87 0.90 -6.79
C LYS A 58 1.49 2.35 -6.51
N VAL A 59 0.34 2.77 -7.02
CA VAL A 59 -0.32 4.03 -6.62
C VAL A 59 -1.48 3.67 -5.71
N TYR A 60 -1.64 4.37 -4.59
CA TYR A 60 -2.75 4.13 -3.69
C TYR A 60 -3.35 5.40 -3.10
N ILE A 61 -4.64 5.31 -2.78
CA ILE A 61 -5.40 6.29 -2.03
C ILE A 61 -6.09 5.58 -0.86
N GLU A 62 -6.03 6.18 0.31
CA GLU A 62 -6.62 5.66 1.55
C GLU A 62 -7.35 6.77 2.30
N PRO A 63 -8.65 6.99 2.03
CA PRO A 63 -9.51 7.70 2.96
C PRO A 63 -9.71 6.90 4.25
N GLY A 64 -9.84 7.62 5.35
CA GLY A 64 -10.11 7.04 6.66
C GLY A 64 -10.85 7.97 7.61
N ILE A 65 -11.40 7.37 8.65
CA ILE A 65 -12.17 8.03 9.69
C ILE A 65 -11.76 7.46 11.04
N SER A 66 -11.60 8.33 12.03
CA SER A 66 -11.49 7.93 13.44
C SER A 66 -12.58 8.59 14.25
N TRP A 67 -13.34 7.77 14.97
CA TRP A 67 -14.42 8.19 15.85
C TRP A 67 -14.04 7.90 17.31
N PHE A 68 -13.93 8.96 18.11
CA PHE A 68 -13.65 8.87 19.54
C PHE A 68 -14.95 8.82 20.35
N PHE A 69 -15.16 7.70 21.05
CA PHE A 69 -16.28 7.54 21.97
C PHE A 69 -15.97 8.19 23.33
N SER A 70 -14.70 8.12 23.74
CA SER A 70 -14.16 8.74 24.96
C SER A 70 -12.70 9.17 24.75
N LYS A 71 -12.05 9.70 25.79
CA LYS A 71 -10.59 9.95 25.77
C LYS A 71 -9.77 8.66 25.71
N ALA A 72 -10.35 7.55 26.14
CA ALA A 72 -9.70 6.25 26.26
C ALA A 72 -10.06 5.30 25.11
N MET A 73 -11.08 5.62 24.29
CA MET A 73 -11.60 4.68 23.30
C MET A 73 -11.99 5.35 21.99
N TYR A 74 -11.53 4.76 20.89
CA TYR A 74 -11.92 5.18 19.55
C TYR A 74 -11.97 4.01 18.56
N ALA A 75 -12.84 4.13 17.57
CA ALA A 75 -12.84 3.27 16.40
C ALA A 75 -12.15 3.98 15.24
N THR A 76 -11.46 3.22 14.39
CA THR A 76 -10.87 3.69 13.14
C THR A 76 -11.34 2.80 12.00
N GLY A 77 -11.66 3.41 10.87
CA GLY A 77 -11.95 2.70 9.63
C GLY A 77 -11.18 3.35 8.50
N ARG A 78 -10.51 2.55 7.69
CA ARG A 78 -9.78 3.00 6.51
C ARG A 78 -10.08 2.10 5.34
N VAL A 79 -10.14 2.70 4.16
CA VAL A 79 -10.37 2.00 2.92
C VAL A 79 -9.27 2.39 1.98
N ARG A 80 -8.49 1.43 1.49
CA ARG A 80 -7.39 1.67 0.57
C ARG A 80 -7.71 1.07 -0.78
N TYR A 81 -7.74 1.92 -1.80
CA TYR A 81 -7.69 1.50 -3.19
C TYR A 81 -6.24 1.58 -3.67
N SER A 82 -5.77 0.57 -4.39
CA SER A 82 -4.43 0.53 -4.96
C SER A 82 -4.49 0.05 -6.41
N LYS A 83 -3.80 0.75 -7.31
CA LYS A 83 -3.47 0.24 -8.63
C LYS A 83 -2.03 -0.24 -8.59
N ILE A 84 -1.80 -1.49 -8.98
CA ILE A 84 -0.48 -2.11 -9.03
C ILE A 84 -0.18 -2.45 -10.48
N ASP A 85 0.96 -1.96 -10.95
CA ASP A 85 1.52 -2.33 -12.25
C ASP A 85 2.73 -3.25 -11.96
N ASP A 86 2.57 -4.53 -12.30
CA ASP A 86 3.60 -5.56 -12.18
C ASP A 86 4.19 -5.80 -13.56
N ARG A 87 5.43 -5.35 -13.78
CA ARG A 87 6.15 -5.60 -15.02
C ARG A 87 6.99 -6.84 -14.84
N GLN A 88 7.00 -7.73 -15.82
CA GLN A 88 7.86 -8.91 -15.75
C GLN A 88 9.27 -8.62 -16.32
N ASP A 89 9.38 -7.81 -17.37
CA ASP A 89 10.65 -7.42 -18.02
C ASP A 89 10.45 -6.14 -18.86
N ALA A 90 11.52 -5.39 -19.14
CA ALA A 90 11.48 -4.12 -19.89
C ALA A 90 10.91 -4.26 -21.31
N PHE A 91 10.91 -5.48 -21.88
CA PHE A 91 10.42 -5.79 -23.21
C PHE A 91 9.35 -6.91 -23.24
N SER A 92 8.85 -7.36 -22.09
CA SER A 92 7.87 -8.46 -22.04
C SER A 92 6.44 -7.95 -22.23
N ALA A 93 5.65 -8.67 -23.05
CA ALA A 93 4.23 -8.41 -23.25
C ALA A 93 3.34 -8.86 -22.07
N LYS A 94 3.93 -9.41 -20.99
CA LYS A 94 3.23 -9.85 -19.78
C LYS A 94 3.31 -8.81 -18.67
N ASP A 95 2.89 -7.60 -18.98
CA ASP A 95 2.59 -6.59 -17.96
C ASP A 95 1.21 -6.90 -17.36
N ALA A 96 1.15 -7.06 -16.04
CA ALA A 96 -0.10 -7.28 -15.32
C ALA A 96 -0.45 -6.04 -14.50
N ALA A 97 -1.51 -5.34 -14.90
CA ALA A 97 -2.10 -4.28 -14.10
C ALA A 97 -3.32 -4.83 -13.36
N TYR A 98 -3.34 -4.70 -12.04
CA TYR A 98 -4.47 -5.11 -11.21
C TYR A 98 -4.79 -4.08 -10.14
N ASN A 99 -6.06 -4.05 -9.77
CA ASN A 99 -6.57 -3.15 -8.73
C ASN A 99 -6.83 -3.96 -7.46
N VAL A 100 -6.43 -3.41 -6.33
CA VAL A 100 -6.61 -4.01 -5.01
C VAL A 100 -7.43 -3.07 -4.14
N PHE A 101 -8.38 -3.65 -3.41
CA PHE A 101 -9.20 -2.95 -2.43
C PHE A 101 -8.97 -3.57 -1.05
N ASN A 102 -8.53 -2.75 -0.10
CA ASN A 102 -8.30 -3.17 1.29
C ASN A 102 -9.20 -2.36 2.22
N ILE A 103 -9.70 -3.01 3.26
CA ILE A 103 -10.50 -2.38 4.30
C ILE A 103 -9.84 -2.71 5.64
N ASP A 104 -9.44 -1.68 6.37
CA ASP A 104 -8.85 -1.79 7.70
C ASP A 104 -9.82 -1.21 8.73
N LEU A 105 -10.33 -2.06 9.62
CA LEU A 105 -11.17 -1.66 10.75
C LEU A 105 -10.42 -1.92 12.05
N GLY A 106 -10.44 -0.96 12.96
CA GLY A 106 -9.76 -1.06 14.25
C GLY A 106 -10.58 -0.47 15.37
N LEU A 107 -10.50 -1.08 16.54
CA LEU A 107 -10.99 -0.54 17.81
C LEU A 107 -9.79 -0.40 18.74
N VAL A 108 -9.61 0.78 19.31
CA VAL A 108 -8.48 1.10 20.17
C VAL A 108 -8.99 1.51 21.54
N TYR A 109 -8.41 0.92 22.57
CA TYR A 109 -8.66 1.22 23.98
C TYR A 109 -7.34 1.48 24.70
N SER A 110 -7.25 2.57 25.44
CA SER A 110 -6.09 2.99 26.23
C SER A 110 -6.45 3.02 27.71
N PHE A 111 -5.59 2.42 28.55
CA PHE A 111 -5.74 2.31 30.00
C PHE A 111 -4.55 2.96 30.72
#